data_AF-A0A2M9P9U1-F1
#
_entry.id   AF-A0A2M9P9U1-F1
#
_cell.length_a   1.000
_cell.length_b   1.000
_cell.length_c   1.000
_cell.angle_alpha   90.00
_cell.angle_beta   90.00
_cell.angle_gamma   90.00
#
_symmetry.space_group_name_H-M   'P 1'
#
loop_
_entity.id
_entity.type
_entity.pdbx_description
1 polymer ?
#
loop_
_entity_poly.entity_id
_entity_poly.type
_entity_poly.pdbx_seq_one_letter_code
_entity_poly.pdbx_strand_id
1 'polypeptide(L)'
;CTDPVMVNTVAPVWDGNETWLVLGGAGLLAAFPQAYATILSALYLPLMLMLAGLIWRGVAFEFRFKADEHHKPFWDKAFTWGSYIATMAQGMALGGFIDGFELSETGSFAGGALDWLTPFSVFTGVSLVIAYALLGATWLVMKTEGPLQAQMRRLARGMTIALIAAIALVSVWTPLAHEEVAARWFVLPNLLFFLPVPILVGITAWGLLNATHGQSHSSPFLLALVLLFLGYSGLGISLWPMIIPPSVTIWQAAAPPQSMGFALVGALFIIPFILMYTAWSYYVFRGKVKSGDGYH
;
A
#
# COMPACT_ATOMS: atom_id res chain seq x y z
N CYS A 1 12.04 12.35 -14.93
CA CYS A 1 11.04 13.39 -15.32
C CYS A 1 10.12 13.65 -14.15
N THR A 2 10.61 14.32 -13.12
CA THR A 2 9.84 14.82 -11.98
C THR A 2 9.65 16.30 -12.23
N ASP A 3 8.54 16.62 -12.89
CA ASP A 3 8.10 18.00 -13.09
C ASP A 3 7.96 18.65 -11.70
N PRO A 4 8.52 19.84 -11.44
CA PRO A 4 8.36 20.52 -10.14
C PRO A 4 6.90 20.65 -9.71
N VAL A 5 5.96 20.74 -10.66
CA VAL A 5 4.52 20.75 -10.35
C VAL A 5 4.07 19.46 -9.66
N MET A 6 4.58 18.29 -10.08
CA MET A 6 4.22 17.01 -9.47
C MET A 6 4.68 16.94 -8.01
N VAL A 7 5.94 17.32 -7.75
CA VAL A 7 6.55 17.29 -6.42
C VAL A 7 5.80 18.19 -5.44
N ASN A 8 5.44 19.39 -5.88
CA ASN A 8 4.69 20.35 -5.07
C ASN A 8 3.29 19.84 -4.67
N THR A 9 2.68 18.94 -5.45
CA THR A 9 1.36 18.39 -5.09
C THR A 9 1.37 17.43 -3.90
N VAL A 10 2.54 16.83 -3.59
CA VAL A 10 2.70 15.79 -2.55
C VAL A 10 3.45 16.33 -1.32
N ALA A 11 4.17 17.45 -1.47
CA ALA A 11 4.89 18.14 -0.41
C ALA A 11 4.13 18.36 0.92
N PRO A 12 2.83 18.72 0.95
CA PRO A 12 2.14 18.92 2.23
C PRO A 12 1.76 17.63 2.97
N VAL A 13 1.75 16.48 2.29
CA VAL A 13 1.12 15.26 2.81
C VAL A 13 2.07 14.08 2.97
N TRP A 14 3.26 14.14 2.38
CA TRP A 14 4.18 12.98 2.37
C TRP A 14 4.63 12.56 3.77
N ASP A 15 5.04 13.51 4.60
CA ASP A 15 5.55 13.25 5.95
C ASP A 15 4.46 12.62 6.84
N GLY A 16 3.25 13.20 6.78
CA GLY A 16 2.08 12.62 7.46
C GLY A 16 1.75 11.20 7.01
N ASN A 17 1.93 10.87 5.72
CA ASN A 17 1.67 9.53 5.21
C ASN A 17 2.66 8.48 5.74
N GLU A 18 3.91 8.84 6.00
CA GLU A 18 4.90 7.91 6.57
C GLU A 18 4.56 7.55 8.03
N THR A 19 3.94 8.46 8.78
CA THR A 19 3.55 8.20 10.18
C THR A 19 2.54 7.06 10.33
N TRP A 20 1.70 6.79 9.32
CA TRP A 20 0.77 5.66 9.33
C TRP A 20 1.47 4.30 9.33
N LEU A 21 2.63 4.20 8.66
CA LEU A 21 3.43 2.98 8.66
C LEU A 21 4.01 2.72 10.05
N VAL A 22 4.51 3.77 10.71
CA VAL A 22 5.02 3.70 12.09
C VAL A 22 3.91 3.30 13.06
N LEU A 23 2.73 3.92 12.94
CA LEU A 23 1.56 3.57 13.73
C LEU A 23 1.14 2.11 13.52
N GLY A 24 1.20 1.60 12.28
CA GLY A 24 0.93 0.20 11.97
C GLY A 24 1.88 -0.76 12.69
N GLY A 25 3.19 -0.50 12.65
CA GLY A 25 4.19 -1.31 13.35
C GLY A 25 4.06 -1.24 14.88
N ALA A 26 3.90 -0.04 15.44
CA ALA A 26 3.72 0.14 16.89
C ALA A 26 2.40 -0.47 17.38
N GLY A 27 1.32 -0.35 16.58
CA GLY A 27 0.03 -0.95 16.86
C GLY A 27 0.10 -2.48 16.84
N LEU A 28 0.82 -3.06 15.88
CA LEU A 28 1.06 -4.50 15.83
C LEU A 28 1.84 -4.98 17.08
N LEU A 29 2.86 -4.25 17.52
CA LEU A 29 3.60 -4.57 18.75
C LEU A 29 2.68 -4.49 19.99
N ALA A 30 1.87 -3.45 20.10
CA ALA A 30 1.00 -3.22 21.24
C ALA A 30 -0.13 -4.26 21.33
N ALA A 31 -0.71 -4.66 20.19
CA ALA A 31 -1.83 -5.60 20.15
C ALA A 31 -1.39 -7.07 20.06
N PHE A 32 -0.31 -7.35 19.33
CA PHE A 32 0.14 -8.71 18.97
C PHE A 32 1.67 -8.85 19.03
N PRO A 33 2.29 -8.83 20.22
CA PRO A 33 3.74 -8.79 20.38
C PRO A 33 4.45 -10.02 19.78
N GLN A 34 3.83 -11.20 19.88
CA GLN A 34 4.38 -12.42 19.25
C GLN A 34 4.37 -12.29 17.72
N ALA A 35 3.25 -11.85 17.14
CA ALA A 35 3.15 -11.64 15.70
C ALA A 35 4.16 -10.60 15.21
N TYR A 36 4.31 -9.50 15.95
CA TYR A 36 5.32 -8.48 15.66
C TYR A 36 6.72 -9.07 15.58
N ALA A 37 7.14 -9.85 16.59
CA ALA A 37 8.49 -10.43 16.63
C ALA A 37 8.74 -11.40 15.47
N THR A 38 7.77 -12.28 15.18
CA THR A 38 7.87 -13.28 14.11
C THR A 38 7.87 -12.64 12.73
N ILE A 39 6.94 -11.72 12.45
CA ILE A 39 6.84 -11.04 11.14
C ILE A 39 8.08 -10.21 10.88
N LEU A 40 8.57 -9.47 11.89
CA LEU A 40 9.78 -8.64 11.74
C LEU A 40 11.02 -9.48 11.46
N SER A 41 11.10 -10.67 12.05
CA SER A 41 12.20 -11.61 11.83
C SER A 41 12.11 -12.28 10.46
N ALA A 42 10.93 -12.75 10.06
CA ALA A 42 10.70 -13.38 8.76
C ALA A 42 10.87 -12.41 7.58
N LEU A 43 10.43 -11.16 7.75
CA LEU A 43 10.48 -10.11 6.73
C LEU A 43 11.60 -9.10 6.99
N TYR A 44 12.64 -9.48 7.73
CA TYR A 44 13.73 -8.58 8.10
C TYR A 44 14.35 -7.89 6.87
N LEU A 45 14.75 -8.65 5.86
CA LEU A 45 15.36 -8.08 4.64
C LEU A 45 14.40 -7.17 3.85
N PRO A 46 13.16 -7.59 3.52
CA PRO A 46 12.16 -6.70 2.92
C PRO A 46 11.97 -5.40 3.70
N LEU A 47 11.79 -5.48 5.02
CA LEU A 47 11.53 -4.30 5.84
C LEU A 47 12.75 -3.37 5.93
N MET A 48 13.96 -3.93 5.95
CA MET A 48 15.20 -3.14 5.87
C MET A 48 15.37 -2.45 4.51
N LEU A 49 15.07 -3.15 3.41
CA LEU A 49 15.06 -2.55 2.07
C LEU A 49 14.01 -1.45 1.96
N MET A 50 12.82 -1.68 2.54
CA MET A 50 11.76 -0.69 2.59
C MET A 50 12.21 0.55 3.36
N LEU A 51 12.78 0.38 4.56
CA LEU A 51 13.32 1.48 5.37
C LEU A 51 14.41 2.25 4.63
N ALA A 52 15.36 1.56 4.00
CA ALA A 52 16.40 2.19 3.19
C ALA A 52 15.81 3.02 2.04
N GLY A 53 14.80 2.49 1.35
CA GLY A 53 14.07 3.20 0.30
C GLY A 53 13.35 4.45 0.81
N LEU A 54 12.71 4.39 1.99
CA LEU A 54 12.04 5.51 2.64
C LEU A 54 13.04 6.60 3.07
N ILE A 55 14.15 6.22 3.70
CA ILE A 55 15.23 7.16 4.07
C ILE A 55 15.77 7.86 2.81
N TRP A 56 16.07 7.07 1.77
CA TRP A 56 16.58 7.61 0.52
C TRP A 56 15.59 8.59 -0.12
N ARG A 57 14.29 8.27 -0.09
CA ARG A 57 13.21 9.13 -0.59
C ARG A 57 13.14 10.45 0.18
N GLY A 58 13.12 10.40 1.52
CA GLY A 58 13.03 11.59 2.37
C GLY A 58 14.24 12.51 2.22
N VAL A 59 15.44 11.94 2.21
CA VAL A 59 16.68 12.70 1.95
C VAL A 59 16.64 13.34 0.56
N ALA A 60 16.25 12.58 -0.47
CA ALA A 60 16.17 13.12 -1.81
C ALA A 60 15.18 14.28 -1.93
N PHE A 61 14.05 14.22 -1.22
CA PHE A 61 13.05 15.27 -1.21
C PHE A 61 13.61 16.58 -0.63
N GLU A 62 14.19 16.54 0.57
CA GLU A 62 14.78 17.71 1.26
C GLU A 62 15.96 18.32 0.50
N PHE A 63 16.87 17.48 -0.01
CA PHE A 63 18.07 17.96 -0.71
C PHE A 63 17.75 18.49 -2.12
N ARG A 64 16.70 17.99 -2.78
CA ARG A 64 16.29 18.49 -4.09
C ARG A 64 15.92 19.99 -4.05
N PHE A 65 15.30 20.47 -2.97
CA PHE A 65 14.97 21.90 -2.81
C PHE A 65 16.20 22.79 -2.64
N LYS A 66 17.28 22.24 -2.10
CA LYS A 66 18.53 22.96 -1.83
C LYS A 66 19.58 22.80 -2.95
N ALA A 67 19.33 21.91 -3.91
CA ALA A 67 20.29 21.55 -4.95
C ALA A 67 20.27 22.52 -6.15
N ASP A 68 21.47 22.80 -6.67
CA ASP A 68 21.64 23.50 -7.94
C ASP A 68 21.06 22.71 -9.11
N GLU A 69 20.75 23.40 -10.22
CA GLU A 69 20.12 22.79 -11.39
C GLU A 69 20.87 21.57 -11.97
N HIS A 70 22.20 21.54 -11.83
CA HIS A 70 23.03 20.42 -12.26
C HIS A 70 22.86 19.16 -11.40
N HIS A 71 22.51 19.32 -10.12
CA HIS A 71 22.36 18.22 -9.16
C HIS A 71 20.90 17.76 -8.99
N LYS A 72 19.92 18.58 -9.41
CA LYS A 72 18.48 18.19 -9.40
C LYS A 72 18.20 16.85 -10.10
N PRO A 73 18.77 16.52 -11.28
CA PRO A 73 18.52 15.24 -11.94
C PRO A 73 19.00 14.02 -11.14
N PHE A 74 20.05 14.18 -10.32
CA PHE A 74 20.50 13.12 -9.42
C PHE A 74 19.47 12.88 -8.31
N TRP A 75 19.01 13.95 -7.65
CA TRP A 75 18.00 13.87 -6.59
C TRP A 75 16.64 13.38 -7.11
N ASP A 76 16.28 13.71 -8.35
CA ASP A 76 15.09 13.18 -9.02
C ASP A 76 15.15 11.66 -9.20
N LYS A 77 16.30 11.14 -9.65
CA LYS A 77 16.53 9.69 -9.78
C LYS A 77 16.56 9.01 -8.42
N ALA A 78 17.21 9.64 -7.44
CA ALA A 78 17.25 9.19 -6.05
C ALA A 78 15.85 9.03 -5.46
N PHE A 79 15.01 10.07 -5.58
CA PHE A 79 13.61 10.03 -5.12
C PHE A 79 12.81 8.92 -5.80
N THR A 80 13.01 8.76 -7.12
CA THR A 80 12.34 7.73 -7.92
C THR A 80 12.72 6.32 -7.47
N TRP A 81 14.02 6.03 -7.35
CA TRP A 81 14.50 4.71 -6.92
C TRP A 81 14.16 4.40 -5.47
N GLY A 82 14.27 5.37 -4.55
CA GLY A 82 13.83 5.19 -3.17
C GLY A 82 12.35 4.81 -3.07
N SER A 83 11.50 5.47 -3.87
CA SER A 83 10.07 5.18 -3.94
C SER A 83 9.79 3.79 -4.53
N TYR A 84 10.50 3.38 -5.59
CA TYR A 84 10.35 2.04 -6.16
C TYR A 84 10.83 0.95 -5.21
N ILE A 85 11.99 1.12 -4.57
CA ILE A 85 12.52 0.15 -3.61
C ILE A 85 11.57 -0.01 -2.43
N ALA A 86 11.09 1.10 -1.85
CA ALA A 86 10.15 1.05 -0.74
C ALA A 86 8.85 0.32 -1.11
N THR A 87 8.27 0.66 -2.26
CA THR A 87 7.01 0.04 -2.73
C THR A 87 7.18 -1.43 -3.09
N MET A 88 8.25 -1.77 -3.81
CA MET A 88 8.56 -3.15 -4.18
C MET A 88 8.76 -4.00 -2.93
N ALA A 89 9.57 -3.54 -1.99
CA ALA A 89 9.82 -4.23 -0.73
C ALA A 89 8.55 -4.40 0.11
N GLN A 90 7.67 -3.39 0.16
CA GLN A 90 6.38 -3.49 0.82
C GLN A 90 5.48 -4.56 0.17
N GLY A 91 5.44 -4.64 -1.16
CA GLY A 91 4.63 -5.64 -1.85
C GLY A 91 5.22 -7.05 -1.72
N MET A 92 6.54 -7.20 -1.71
CA MET A 92 7.22 -8.47 -1.44
C MET A 92 6.99 -8.94 0.00
N ALA A 93 7.03 -8.02 0.97
CA ALA A 93 6.68 -8.30 2.35
C ALA A 93 5.23 -8.83 2.48
N LEU A 94 4.28 -8.21 1.78
CA LEU A 94 2.89 -8.68 1.74
C LEU A 94 2.76 -10.06 1.08
N GLY A 95 3.49 -10.32 -0.01
CA GLY A 95 3.47 -11.61 -0.68
C GLY A 95 4.05 -12.73 0.17
N GLY A 96 5.20 -12.49 0.81
CA GLY A 96 5.77 -13.43 1.78
C GLY A 96 4.86 -13.68 2.98
N PHE A 97 4.14 -12.65 3.44
CA PHE A 97 3.13 -12.81 4.50
C PHE A 97 1.96 -13.71 4.08
N ILE A 98 1.51 -13.61 2.82
CA ILE A 98 0.44 -14.45 2.28
C ILE A 98 0.92 -15.89 2.06
N ASP A 99 2.14 -16.09 1.58
CA ASP A 99 2.75 -17.42 1.42
C ASP A 99 2.94 -18.13 2.78
N GLY A 100 3.03 -17.36 3.86
CA GLY A 100 3.17 -17.86 5.23
C GLY A 100 4.63 -18.04 5.62
N PHE A 101 4.84 -18.41 6.90
CA PHE A 101 6.18 -18.57 7.46
C PHE A 101 6.33 -19.92 8.16
N GLU A 102 7.48 -20.56 7.98
CA GLU A 102 7.85 -21.73 8.78
C GLU A 102 8.25 -21.29 10.19
N LEU A 103 7.58 -21.86 11.19
CA LEU A 103 7.84 -21.58 12.60
C LEU A 103 8.51 -22.79 13.26
N SER A 104 9.44 -22.50 14.17
CA SER A 104 10.01 -23.46 15.12
C SER A 104 8.94 -23.92 16.11
N GLU A 105 9.18 -25.03 16.81
CA GLU A 105 8.34 -25.51 17.91
C GLU A 105 8.14 -24.46 19.02
N THR A 106 9.09 -23.53 19.16
CA THR A 106 9.04 -22.40 20.11
C THR A 106 8.22 -21.20 19.60
N GLY A 107 7.68 -21.24 18.38
CA GLY A 107 6.91 -20.17 17.76
C GLY A 107 7.73 -19.02 17.17
N SER A 108 9.07 -19.16 17.14
CA SER A 108 9.98 -18.25 16.44
C SER A 108 10.10 -18.63 14.96
N PHE A 109 10.43 -17.66 14.10
CA PHE A 109 10.75 -17.93 12.70
C PHE A 109 11.90 -18.94 12.57
N ALA A 110 11.71 -19.98 11.76
CA ALA A 110 12.69 -21.06 11.54
C ALA A 110 13.27 -21.08 10.11
N GLY A 111 12.76 -20.23 9.22
CA GLY A 111 13.18 -20.18 7.82
C GLY A 111 14.55 -19.51 7.58
N GLY A 112 15.02 -19.61 6.35
CA GLY A 112 16.20 -18.94 5.83
C GLY A 112 15.99 -17.45 5.57
N ALA A 113 17.10 -16.71 5.45
CA ALA A 113 17.07 -15.27 5.22
C ALA A 113 16.45 -14.83 3.87
N LEU A 114 16.27 -15.76 2.92
CA LEU A 114 15.75 -15.49 1.57
C LEU A 114 14.40 -16.17 1.30
N ASP A 115 13.76 -16.77 2.30
CA ASP A 115 12.50 -17.51 2.11
C ASP A 115 11.35 -16.59 1.69
N TRP A 116 11.44 -15.31 2.01
CA TRP A 116 10.52 -14.28 1.54
C TRP A 116 10.62 -14.01 0.03
N LEU A 117 11.70 -14.44 -0.65
CA LEU A 117 11.95 -14.17 -2.06
C LEU A 117 11.37 -15.29 -2.93
N THR A 118 10.05 -15.32 -3.05
CA THR A 118 9.31 -16.26 -3.91
C THR A 118 8.88 -15.58 -5.22
N PRO A 119 8.59 -16.34 -6.28
CA PRO A 119 7.98 -15.77 -7.49
C PRO A 119 6.68 -15.03 -7.20
N PHE A 120 5.90 -15.51 -6.23
CA PHE A 120 4.68 -14.87 -5.78
C PHE A 120 4.97 -13.53 -5.07
N SER A 121 5.96 -13.47 -4.18
CA SER A 121 6.32 -12.22 -3.50
C SER A 121 6.90 -11.16 -4.43
N VAL A 122 7.72 -11.57 -5.41
CA VAL A 122 8.19 -10.66 -6.47
C VAL A 122 7.00 -10.11 -7.26
N PHE A 123 6.04 -10.98 -7.62
CA PHE A 123 4.85 -10.59 -8.35
C PHE A 123 3.96 -9.62 -7.55
N THR A 124 3.74 -9.84 -6.26
CA THR A 124 3.00 -8.90 -5.40
C THR A 124 3.74 -7.58 -5.25
N GLY A 125 5.07 -7.60 -5.18
CA GLY A 125 5.95 -6.42 -5.28
C GLY A 125 5.66 -5.57 -6.51
N VAL A 126 5.74 -6.19 -7.69
CA VAL A 126 5.46 -5.51 -8.98
C VAL A 126 4.01 -5.00 -9.03
N SER A 127 3.07 -5.81 -8.55
CA SER A 127 1.64 -5.45 -8.52
C SER A 127 1.39 -4.21 -7.65
N LEU A 128 2.08 -4.08 -6.52
CA LEU A 128 1.96 -2.91 -5.66
C LEU A 128 2.59 -1.66 -6.28
N VAL A 129 3.70 -1.80 -7.01
CA VAL A 129 4.28 -0.70 -7.80
C VAL A 129 3.28 -0.19 -8.84
N ILE A 130 2.59 -1.08 -9.55
CA ILE A 130 1.52 -0.71 -10.49
C ILE A 130 0.37 0.00 -9.77
N ALA A 131 -0.07 -0.53 -8.62
CA ALA A 131 -1.15 0.06 -7.84
C ALA A 131 -0.82 1.48 -7.35
N TYR A 132 0.39 1.72 -6.84
CA TYR A 132 0.81 3.04 -6.40
C TYR A 132 1.08 3.99 -7.57
N ALA A 133 1.57 3.49 -8.71
CA ALA A 133 1.68 4.28 -9.93
C ALA A 133 0.29 4.75 -10.43
N LEU A 134 -0.74 3.90 -10.32
CA LEU A 134 -2.12 4.27 -10.62
C LEU A 134 -2.67 5.33 -9.65
N LEU A 135 -2.46 5.17 -8.35
CA LEU A 135 -2.84 6.18 -7.36
C LEU A 135 -2.16 7.52 -7.61
N GLY A 136 -0.85 7.52 -7.88
CA GLY A 136 -0.09 8.72 -8.22
C GLY A 136 -0.60 9.39 -9.51
N ALA A 137 -0.84 8.61 -10.56
CA ALA A 137 -1.35 9.14 -11.83
C ALA A 137 -2.76 9.74 -11.66
N THR A 138 -3.67 9.06 -10.98
CA THR A 138 -5.04 9.55 -10.75
C THR A 138 -5.09 10.74 -9.78
N TRP A 139 -4.20 10.79 -8.79
CA TRP A 139 -3.98 11.97 -7.95
C TRP A 139 -3.54 13.18 -8.78
N LEU A 140 -2.56 13.00 -9.66
CA LEU A 140 -2.11 14.06 -10.56
C LEU A 140 -3.20 14.49 -11.54
N VAL A 141 -4.05 13.58 -12.02
CA VAL A 141 -5.23 13.95 -12.84
C VAL A 141 -6.16 14.88 -12.07
N MET A 142 -6.34 14.67 -10.77
CA MET A 142 -7.16 15.53 -9.91
C MET A 142 -6.51 16.89 -9.64
N LYS A 143 -5.17 16.94 -9.48
CA LYS A 143 -4.42 18.12 -9.03
C LYS A 143 -3.83 19.00 -10.12
N THR A 144 -3.71 18.50 -11.35
CA THR A 144 -3.07 19.19 -12.48
C THR A 144 -4.06 19.51 -13.61
N GLU A 145 -3.65 20.36 -14.55
CA GLU A 145 -4.42 20.74 -15.73
C GLU A 145 -3.57 20.68 -17.01
N GLY A 146 -4.21 20.80 -18.18
CA GLY A 146 -3.52 20.95 -19.46
C GLY A 146 -2.80 19.68 -19.95
N PRO A 147 -1.64 19.81 -20.63
CA PRO A 147 -0.93 18.69 -21.25
C PRO A 147 -0.51 17.60 -20.24
N LEU A 148 -0.08 18.01 -19.05
CA LEU A 148 0.33 17.10 -17.99
C LEU A 148 -0.83 16.22 -17.52
N GLN A 149 -2.01 16.81 -17.32
CA GLN A 149 -3.21 16.06 -16.94
C GLN A 149 -3.59 15.02 -18.01
N ALA A 150 -3.53 15.39 -19.30
CA ALA A 150 -3.82 14.46 -20.39
C ALA A 150 -2.83 13.28 -20.45
N GLN A 151 -1.54 13.55 -20.20
CA GLN A 151 -0.52 12.50 -20.10
C GLN A 151 -0.80 11.56 -18.92
N MET A 152 -1.16 12.09 -17.75
CA MET A 152 -1.45 11.29 -16.56
C MET A 152 -2.73 10.45 -16.72
N ARG A 153 -3.73 10.93 -17.46
CA ARG A 153 -4.92 10.12 -17.82
C ARG A 153 -4.54 8.90 -18.67
N ARG A 154 -3.69 9.08 -19.67
CA ARG A 154 -3.22 7.97 -20.52
C ARG A 154 -2.41 6.95 -19.72
N LEU A 155 -1.55 7.43 -18.80
CA LEU A 155 -0.80 6.56 -17.90
C LEU A 155 -1.73 5.81 -16.95
N ALA A 156 -2.69 6.50 -16.32
CA ALA A 156 -3.67 5.90 -15.42
C ALA A 156 -4.47 4.79 -16.11
N ARG A 157 -4.85 4.97 -17.39
CA ARG A 157 -5.51 3.91 -18.17
C ARG A 157 -4.64 2.67 -18.32
N GLY A 158 -3.38 2.83 -18.72
CA GLY A 158 -2.44 1.71 -18.84
C GLY A 158 -2.24 0.99 -17.50
N MET A 159 -2.05 1.74 -16.42
CA MET A 159 -1.89 1.20 -15.06
C MET A 159 -3.17 0.53 -14.55
N THR A 160 -4.35 1.02 -14.93
CA THR A 160 -5.63 0.37 -14.59
C THR A 160 -5.72 -1.01 -15.22
N ILE A 161 -5.40 -1.15 -16.51
CA ILE A 161 -5.40 -2.44 -17.20
C ILE A 161 -4.37 -3.39 -16.57
N ALA A 162 -3.16 -2.89 -16.31
CA ALA A 162 -2.10 -3.67 -15.65
C ALA A 162 -2.51 -4.13 -14.25
N LEU A 163 -3.18 -3.28 -13.47
CA LEU A 163 -3.68 -3.63 -12.14
C LEU A 163 -4.81 -4.65 -12.20
N ILE A 164 -5.75 -4.53 -13.15
CA ILE A 164 -6.81 -5.53 -13.35
C ILE A 164 -6.20 -6.89 -13.69
N ALA A 165 -5.20 -6.92 -14.59
CA ALA A 165 -4.49 -8.14 -14.92
C ALA A 165 -3.76 -8.73 -13.70
N ALA A 166 -3.14 -7.87 -12.87
CA ALA A 166 -2.49 -8.30 -11.64
C ALA A 166 -3.49 -8.90 -10.63
N ILE A 167 -4.63 -8.23 -10.40
CA ILE A 167 -5.70 -8.72 -9.52
C ILE A 167 -6.26 -10.06 -10.02
N ALA A 168 -6.50 -10.18 -11.34
CA ALA A 168 -6.96 -11.43 -11.93
C ALA A 168 -5.94 -12.55 -11.73
N LEU A 169 -4.64 -12.27 -11.93
CA LEU A 169 -3.60 -13.26 -11.74
C LEU A 169 -3.44 -13.68 -10.27
N VAL A 170 -3.46 -12.74 -9.31
CA VAL A 170 -3.49 -13.08 -7.87
C VAL A 170 -4.72 -13.93 -7.55
N SER A 171 -5.89 -13.57 -8.06
CA SER A 171 -7.15 -14.28 -7.78
C SER A 171 -7.15 -15.73 -8.32
N VAL A 172 -6.35 -16.01 -9.35
CA VAL A 172 -6.16 -17.38 -9.86
C VAL A 172 -5.01 -18.08 -9.12
N TRP A 173 -3.90 -17.38 -8.89
CA TRP A 173 -2.70 -17.95 -8.28
C TRP A 173 -2.94 -18.35 -6.83
N THR A 174 -3.52 -17.48 -6.00
CA THR A 174 -3.64 -17.73 -4.56
C THR A 174 -4.43 -19.00 -4.22
N PRO A 175 -5.61 -19.28 -4.80
CA PRO A 175 -6.31 -20.53 -4.54
C PRO A 175 -5.60 -21.77 -5.08
N LEU A 176 -4.82 -21.65 -6.16
CA LEU A 176 -4.05 -22.77 -6.71
C LEU A 176 -2.83 -23.11 -5.86
N ALA A 177 -2.24 -22.10 -5.21
CA ALA A 177 -1.10 -22.27 -4.31
C ALA A 177 -1.51 -22.70 -2.89
N HIS A 178 -2.70 -22.28 -2.44
CA HIS A 178 -3.16 -22.46 -1.05
C HIS A 178 -4.53 -23.14 -1.02
N GLU A 179 -4.55 -24.46 -0.74
CA GLU A 179 -5.79 -25.25 -0.69
C GLU A 179 -6.81 -24.70 0.33
N GLU A 180 -6.33 -24.15 1.45
CA GLU A 180 -7.18 -23.52 2.47
C GLU A 180 -7.93 -22.30 1.92
N VAL A 181 -7.27 -21.51 1.07
CA VAL A 181 -7.88 -20.34 0.43
C VAL A 181 -8.89 -20.80 -0.62
N ALA A 182 -8.57 -21.85 -1.40
CA ALA A 182 -9.53 -22.43 -2.33
C ALA A 182 -10.78 -22.96 -1.63
N ALA A 183 -10.61 -23.68 -0.51
CA ALA A 183 -11.72 -24.17 0.29
C ALA A 183 -12.59 -23.01 0.82
N ARG A 184 -11.96 -21.90 1.24
CA ARG A 184 -12.70 -20.70 1.68
C ARG A 184 -13.46 -20.04 0.56
N TRP A 185 -12.89 -19.93 -0.64
CA TRP A 185 -13.50 -19.18 -1.73
C TRP A 185 -14.58 -19.96 -2.47
N PHE A 186 -14.40 -21.27 -2.64
CA PHE A 186 -15.22 -22.05 -3.55
C PHE A 186 -16.21 -23.01 -2.88
N VAL A 187 -16.08 -23.27 -1.57
CA VAL A 187 -17.00 -24.16 -0.84
C VAL A 187 -18.22 -23.38 -0.33
N LEU A 188 -19.41 -23.97 -0.48
CA LEU A 188 -20.65 -23.43 0.07
C LEU A 188 -20.69 -23.61 1.60
N PRO A 189 -21.17 -22.62 2.38
CA PRO A 189 -21.85 -21.40 1.95
C PRO A 189 -20.91 -20.21 1.68
N ASN A 190 -19.62 -20.32 1.99
CA ASN A 190 -18.65 -19.21 1.92
C ASN A 190 -18.63 -18.54 0.54
N LEU A 191 -18.71 -19.32 -0.54
CA LEU A 191 -18.81 -18.82 -1.91
C LEU A 191 -19.82 -17.67 -2.06
N LEU A 192 -21.00 -17.76 -1.43
CA LEU A 192 -22.05 -16.74 -1.54
C LEU A 192 -21.66 -15.43 -0.83
N PHE A 193 -20.90 -15.51 0.26
CA PHE A 193 -20.40 -14.35 0.99
C PHE A 193 -19.20 -13.69 0.30
N PHE A 194 -18.41 -14.47 -0.43
CA PHE A 194 -17.23 -13.97 -1.15
C PHE A 194 -17.54 -13.45 -2.56
N LEU A 195 -18.59 -13.98 -3.23
CA LEU A 195 -18.99 -13.58 -4.59
C LEU A 195 -19.20 -12.06 -4.81
N PRO A 196 -19.70 -11.27 -3.84
CA PRO A 196 -19.80 -9.83 -4.01
C PRO A 196 -18.45 -9.14 -4.28
N VAL A 197 -17.34 -9.64 -3.73
CA VAL A 197 -16.01 -9.01 -3.88
C VAL A 197 -15.56 -8.95 -5.35
N PRO A 198 -15.47 -10.07 -6.12
CA PRO A 198 -15.06 -10.01 -7.52
C PRO A 198 -16.06 -9.24 -8.39
N ILE A 199 -17.36 -9.24 -8.06
CA ILE A 199 -18.36 -8.43 -8.77
C ILE A 199 -18.08 -6.93 -8.56
N LEU A 200 -17.87 -6.50 -7.32
CA LEU A 200 -17.55 -5.11 -6.98
C LEU A 200 -16.21 -4.68 -7.59
N VAL A 201 -15.21 -5.57 -7.63
CA VAL A 201 -13.95 -5.34 -8.33
C VAL A 201 -14.20 -5.10 -9.82
N GLY A 202 -15.01 -5.95 -10.48
CA GLY A 202 -15.35 -5.80 -11.89
C GLY A 202 -16.07 -4.48 -12.20
N ILE A 203 -17.08 -4.13 -11.38
CA ILE A 203 -17.82 -2.86 -11.52
C ILE A 203 -16.90 -1.66 -11.33
N THR A 204 -16.06 -1.68 -10.28
CA THR A 204 -15.14 -0.58 -9.96
C THR A 204 -14.06 -0.44 -11.03
N ALA A 205 -13.52 -1.55 -11.52
CA ALA A 205 -12.54 -1.59 -12.60
C ALA A 205 -13.12 -1.00 -13.90
N TRP A 206 -14.34 -1.39 -14.26
CA TRP A 206 -15.04 -0.84 -15.43
C TRP A 206 -15.31 0.66 -15.27
N GLY A 207 -15.81 1.07 -14.09
CA GLY A 207 -16.02 2.46 -13.75
C GLY A 207 -14.73 3.28 -13.84
N LEU A 208 -13.61 2.74 -13.35
CA LEU A 208 -12.31 3.41 -13.39
C LEU A 208 -11.80 3.59 -14.81
N LEU A 209 -11.90 2.54 -15.65
CA LEU A 209 -11.54 2.64 -17.07
C LEU A 209 -12.35 3.75 -17.76
N ASN A 210 -13.66 3.80 -17.54
CA ASN A 210 -14.51 4.86 -18.10
C ASN A 210 -14.17 6.25 -17.55
N ALA A 211 -13.88 6.36 -16.25
CA ALA A 211 -13.50 7.62 -15.62
C ALA A 211 -12.16 8.17 -16.17
N THR A 212 -11.23 7.29 -16.55
CA THR A 212 -9.98 7.70 -17.20
C THR A 212 -10.19 8.27 -18.61
N HIS A 213 -11.22 7.82 -19.33
CA HIS A 213 -11.63 8.36 -20.64
C HIS A 213 -12.44 9.66 -20.55
N GLY A 214 -13.24 9.81 -19.49
CA GLY A 214 -14.11 10.97 -19.32
C GLY A 214 -13.36 12.25 -18.90
N GLN A 215 -14.13 13.33 -18.73
CA GLN A 215 -13.60 14.63 -18.26
C GLN A 215 -13.57 14.75 -16.73
N SER A 216 -14.07 13.75 -16.01
CA SER A 216 -14.14 13.80 -14.54
C SER A 216 -12.75 13.83 -13.92
N HIS A 217 -12.49 14.80 -13.03
CA HIS A 217 -11.18 15.02 -12.42
C HIS A 217 -10.95 14.14 -11.18
N SER A 218 -11.95 13.96 -10.32
CA SER A 218 -11.79 13.28 -9.02
C SER A 218 -12.26 11.83 -9.01
N SER A 219 -13.17 11.43 -9.91
CA SER A 219 -13.68 10.05 -9.93
C SER A 219 -12.62 8.99 -10.20
N PRO A 220 -11.59 9.18 -11.05
CA PRO A 220 -10.56 8.16 -11.24
C PRO A 220 -9.80 7.85 -9.94
N PHE A 221 -9.52 8.87 -9.13
CA PHE A 221 -8.80 8.70 -7.86
C PHE A 221 -9.65 7.95 -6.83
N LEU A 222 -10.92 8.34 -6.68
CA LEU A 222 -11.84 7.65 -5.75
C LEU A 222 -12.06 6.19 -6.14
N LEU A 223 -12.27 5.90 -7.43
CA LEU A 223 -12.45 4.53 -7.91
C LEU A 223 -11.17 3.70 -7.78
N ALA A 224 -9.99 4.30 -7.96
CA ALA A 224 -8.72 3.63 -7.68
C ALA A 224 -8.58 3.27 -6.19
N LEU A 225 -8.94 4.18 -5.27
CA LEU A 225 -8.97 3.89 -3.83
C LEU A 225 -9.92 2.74 -3.49
N VAL A 226 -11.14 2.76 -4.05
CA VAL A 226 -12.12 1.67 -3.85
C VAL A 226 -11.58 0.35 -4.40
N LEU A 227 -10.95 0.35 -5.57
CA LEU A 227 -10.39 -0.86 -6.17
C LEU A 227 -9.27 -1.46 -5.30
N LEU A 228 -8.36 -0.62 -4.81
CA LEU A 228 -7.29 -1.04 -3.90
C LEU A 228 -7.84 -1.54 -2.55
N PHE A 229 -8.85 -0.85 -2.01
CA PHE A 229 -9.53 -1.27 -0.79
C PHE A 229 -10.19 -2.64 -0.96
N LEU A 230 -10.90 -2.86 -2.07
CA LEU A 230 -11.51 -4.15 -2.38
C LEU A 230 -10.46 -5.25 -2.51
N GLY A 231 -9.36 -5.01 -3.23
CA GLY A 231 -8.26 -5.96 -3.36
C GLY A 231 -7.63 -6.32 -2.00
N TYR A 232 -7.34 -5.31 -1.16
CA TYR A 232 -6.80 -5.53 0.17
C TYR A 232 -7.80 -6.27 1.08
N SER A 233 -9.09 -5.92 1.02
CA SER A 233 -10.15 -6.62 1.78
C SER A 233 -10.27 -8.09 1.38
N GLY A 234 -10.15 -8.41 0.09
CA GLY A 234 -10.16 -9.78 -0.41
C GLY A 234 -9.03 -10.61 0.21
N LEU A 235 -7.81 -10.06 0.28
CA LEU A 235 -6.68 -10.69 0.96
C LEU A 235 -6.92 -10.82 2.47
N GLY A 236 -7.38 -9.75 3.13
CA GLY A 236 -7.63 -9.74 4.57
C GLY A 236 -8.66 -10.77 5.02
N ILE A 237 -9.78 -10.89 4.31
CA ILE A 237 -10.82 -11.89 4.62
C ILE A 237 -10.31 -13.30 4.30
N SER A 238 -9.44 -13.45 3.28
CA SER A 238 -8.85 -14.75 2.92
C SER A 238 -7.89 -15.28 3.98
N LEU A 239 -7.21 -14.40 4.72
CA LEU A 239 -6.29 -14.77 5.79
C LEU A 239 -6.96 -14.84 7.17
N TRP A 240 -8.06 -14.12 7.38
CA TRP A 240 -8.78 -14.10 8.67
C TRP A 240 -9.14 -15.52 9.18
N PRO A 241 -8.91 -15.90 10.44
CA PRO A 241 -8.42 -15.10 11.57
C PRO A 241 -6.91 -15.26 11.81
N MET A 242 -6.14 -15.66 10.79
CA MET A 242 -4.72 -15.93 10.90
C MET A 242 -3.93 -14.62 10.86
N ILE A 243 -3.11 -14.39 11.89
CA ILE A 243 -2.17 -13.27 11.95
C ILE A 243 -0.77 -13.70 11.54
N ILE A 244 -0.44 -14.99 11.69
CA ILE A 244 0.71 -15.62 11.05
C ILE A 244 0.18 -16.87 10.33
N PRO A 245 -0.05 -16.81 9.01
CA PRO A 245 -0.53 -17.96 8.24
C PRO A 245 0.52 -19.08 8.19
N PRO A 246 0.11 -20.37 8.25
CA PRO A 246 -1.22 -20.91 8.57
C PRO A 246 -1.39 -21.28 10.06
N SER A 247 -0.47 -20.89 10.94
CA SER A 247 -0.28 -21.52 12.25
C SER A 247 -0.81 -20.71 13.45
N VAL A 248 -0.82 -19.38 13.40
CA VAL A 248 -1.16 -18.54 14.57
C VAL A 248 -2.34 -17.61 14.29
N THR A 249 -3.38 -17.75 15.11
CA THR A 249 -4.58 -16.90 15.06
C THR A 249 -4.38 -15.58 15.82
N ILE A 250 -5.20 -14.58 15.50
CA ILE A 250 -5.23 -13.30 16.25
C ILE A 250 -5.44 -13.49 17.75
N TRP A 251 -6.18 -14.52 18.17
CA TRP A 251 -6.49 -14.77 19.58
C TRP A 251 -5.30 -15.36 20.33
N GLN A 252 -4.52 -16.20 19.67
CA GLN A 252 -3.31 -16.80 20.25
C GLN A 252 -2.20 -15.78 20.38
N ALA A 253 -2.07 -14.86 19.42
CA ALA A 253 -1.02 -13.84 19.42
C ALA A 253 -1.38 -12.57 20.23
N ALA A 254 -2.60 -12.48 20.77
CA ALA A 254 -3.09 -11.28 21.43
C ALA A 254 -2.31 -10.99 22.73
N ALA A 255 -2.01 -9.71 22.95
CA ALA A 255 -1.44 -9.23 24.21
C ALA A 255 -2.41 -9.42 25.39
N PRO A 256 -1.92 -9.39 26.65
CA PRO A 256 -2.79 -9.46 27.82
C PRO A 256 -3.87 -8.36 27.81
N PRO A 257 -5.11 -8.64 28.26
CA PRO A 257 -6.23 -7.70 28.18
C PRO A 257 -5.97 -6.33 28.80
N GLN A 258 -5.14 -6.27 29.85
CA GLN A 258 -4.75 -5.02 30.51
C GLN A 258 -3.91 -4.12 29.58
N SER A 259 -2.96 -4.71 28.85
CA SER A 259 -2.12 -4.00 27.88
C SER A 259 -2.93 -3.55 26.68
N MET A 260 -3.79 -4.43 26.13
CA MET A 260 -4.70 -4.08 25.04
C MET A 260 -5.70 -2.98 25.44
N GLY A 261 -6.24 -3.04 26.66
CA GLY A 261 -7.15 -2.02 27.18
C GLY A 261 -6.48 -0.65 27.26
N PHE A 262 -5.24 -0.58 27.73
CA PHE A 262 -4.46 0.65 27.73
C PHE A 262 -4.21 1.18 26.31
N ALA A 263 -3.75 0.31 25.39
CA ALA A 263 -3.51 0.68 24.00
C ALA A 263 -4.79 1.15 23.29
N LEU A 264 -5.93 0.51 23.56
CA LEU A 264 -7.24 0.85 23.00
C LEU A 264 -7.67 2.25 23.42
N VAL A 265 -7.53 2.62 24.70
CA VAL A 265 -7.87 3.97 25.18
C VAL A 265 -7.00 5.01 24.47
N GLY A 266 -5.69 4.77 24.36
CA GLY A 266 -4.78 5.63 23.60
C GLY A 266 -5.20 5.76 22.14
N ALA A 267 -5.52 4.65 21.46
CA ALA A 267 -5.95 4.64 20.07
C ALA A 267 -7.28 5.40 19.85
N LEU A 268 -8.27 5.19 20.73
CA LEU A 268 -9.57 5.86 20.67
C LEU A 268 -9.47 7.38 20.87
N PHE A 269 -8.45 7.85 21.58
CA PHE A 269 -8.19 9.27 21.69
C PHE A 269 -7.37 9.77 20.51
N ILE A 270 -6.19 9.20 20.26
CA ILE A 270 -5.19 9.73 19.33
C ILE A 270 -5.65 9.63 17.86
N ILE A 271 -6.24 8.51 17.44
CA ILE A 271 -6.62 8.31 16.03
C ILE A 271 -7.62 9.36 15.54
N PRO A 272 -8.71 9.66 16.27
CA PRO A 272 -9.61 10.75 15.88
C PRO A 272 -8.94 12.12 15.74
N PHE A 273 -8.02 12.49 16.64
CA PHE A 273 -7.28 13.74 16.52
C PHE A 273 -6.40 13.78 15.28
N ILE A 274 -5.66 12.70 15.00
CA ILE A 274 -4.84 12.58 13.79
C ILE A 274 -5.72 12.70 12.55
N LEU A 275 -6.82 11.96 12.48
CA LEU A 275 -7.75 12.00 11.34
C LEU A 275 -8.36 13.39 11.13
N MET A 276 -8.71 14.09 12.21
CA MET A 276 -9.26 15.45 12.13
C MET A 276 -8.22 16.43 11.57
N TYR A 277 -6.99 16.38 12.08
CA TYR A 277 -5.88 17.20 11.58
C TYR A 277 -5.54 16.87 10.11
N THR A 278 -5.50 15.59 9.75
CA THR A 278 -5.28 15.16 8.36
C THR A 278 -6.40 15.66 7.45
N ALA A 279 -7.67 15.48 7.83
CA ALA A 279 -8.81 15.97 7.06
C ALA A 279 -8.77 17.50 6.88
N TRP A 280 -8.41 18.24 7.93
CA TRP A 280 -8.21 19.68 7.87
C TRP A 280 -7.10 20.07 6.89
N SER A 281 -5.93 19.41 6.96
CA SER A 281 -4.82 19.64 6.03
C SER A 281 -5.24 19.42 4.57
N TYR A 282 -5.89 18.30 4.27
CA TYR A 282 -6.40 18.02 2.92
C TYR A 282 -7.46 19.03 2.46
N TYR A 283 -8.31 19.53 3.38
CA TYR A 283 -9.29 20.57 3.08
C TYR A 283 -8.62 21.91 2.73
N VAL A 284 -7.61 22.31 3.49
CA VAL A 284 -6.83 23.54 3.25
C VAL A 284 -6.10 23.45 1.89
N PHE A 285 -5.48 22.32 1.58
CA PHE A 285 -4.73 22.10 0.33
C PHE A 285 -5.57 21.52 -0.83
N ARG A 286 -6.89 21.72 -0.84
CA ARG A 286 -7.78 21.12 -1.86
C ARG A 286 -7.60 21.67 -3.27
N GLY A 287 -7.04 22.87 -3.42
CA GLY A 287 -6.82 23.53 -4.71
C GLY A 287 -5.95 22.73 -5.70
N LYS A 288 -6.04 23.10 -6.98
CA LYS A 288 -5.14 22.60 -8.04
C LYS A 288 -3.84 23.40 -8.03
N VAL A 289 -2.74 22.75 -8.36
CA VAL A 289 -1.41 23.39 -8.40
C VAL A 289 -1.15 23.86 -9.83
N LYS A 290 -0.90 25.17 -10.02
CA LYS A 290 -0.59 25.74 -11.33
C LYS A 290 0.92 25.87 -11.54
N SER A 291 1.35 25.86 -12.79
CA SER A 291 2.74 26.16 -13.16
C SER A 291 3.07 27.60 -12.77
N GLY A 292 3.91 27.79 -11.74
CA GLY A 292 4.30 29.11 -11.23
C GLY A 292 3.99 29.32 -9.74
N ASP A 293 3.13 28.49 -9.13
CA ASP A 293 2.92 28.51 -7.68
C ASP A 293 4.11 27.81 -7.00
N GLY A 294 5.06 28.62 -6.55
CA GLY A 294 6.09 28.17 -5.62
C GLY A 294 5.46 27.84 -4.27
N TYR A 295 6.04 26.89 -3.55
CA TYR A 295 5.77 26.72 -2.13
C TYR A 295 6.43 27.91 -1.40
N HIS A 296 5.71 29.05 -1.36
CA HIS A 296 5.78 30.19 -0.44
C HIS A 296 4.94 31.35 -0.98
#